data_AF-A0A9W4DBM5-F1
#
_entry.id   AF-A0A9W4DBM5-F1
#
_cell.length_a   1.000
_cell.length_b   1.000
_cell.length_c   1.000
_cell.angle_alpha   90.00
_cell.angle_beta   90.00
_cell.angle_gamma   90.00
#
_symmetry.space_group_name_H-M   'P 1'
#
loop_
_entity.id
_entity.type
_entity.pdbx_description
1 polymer ?
#
loop_
_entity_poly.entity_id
_entity_poly.type
_entity_poly.pdbx_seq_one_letter_code
_entity_poly.pdbx_strand_id
1 'polypeptide(L)'
;MKRNFSFECPTGNEFTKAALLQRVLFVNQFIFPYKPDLQSYYKFVRFGYDIPEIVHHYPMEEGPGPHDFVIFNINNRIVGVASRVFSRSGDDIFLPCKFT
;
A
#
# COMPACT_ATOMS: atom_id res chain seq x y z
N MET A 1 19.92 14.59 -3.01
CA MET A 1 19.71 13.54 -4.04
C MET A 1 18.72 12.51 -3.53
N LYS A 2 17.51 12.44 -4.09
CA LYS A 2 16.45 11.51 -3.68
C LYS A 2 16.68 10.18 -4.40
N ARG A 3 17.19 9.14 -3.71
CA ARG A 3 17.43 7.80 -4.26
C ARG A 3 16.17 7.28 -4.99
N ASN A 4 16.36 6.74 -6.19
CA ASN A 4 15.39 5.86 -6.83
C ASN A 4 15.33 4.57 -6.00
N PHE A 5 14.13 4.06 -5.79
CA PHE A 5 13.89 2.78 -5.11
C PHE A 5 12.69 2.10 -5.77
N SER A 6 12.61 0.78 -5.62
CA SER A 6 11.45 0.00 -5.99
C SER A 6 11.05 -0.98 -4.89
N PHE A 7 9.88 -1.58 -5.06
CA PHE A 7 9.39 -2.66 -4.22
C PHE A 7 8.97 -3.82 -5.10
N GLU A 8 9.48 -5.01 -4.78
CA GLU A 8 9.10 -6.26 -5.42
C GLU A 8 8.13 -7.02 -4.51
N CYS A 9 6.94 -7.31 -5.04
CA CYS A 9 5.85 -7.90 -4.29
C CYS A 9 5.75 -9.42 -4.52
N PRO A 10 5.26 -10.21 -3.54
CA PRO A 10 4.99 -11.65 -3.71
C PRO A 10 4.13 -12.03 -4.92
N THR A 11 3.32 -11.09 -5.42
CA THR A 11 2.55 -11.22 -6.66
C THR A 11 3.42 -11.27 -7.93
N GLY A 12 4.70 -10.93 -7.82
CA GLY A 12 5.65 -10.79 -8.93
C GLY A 12 5.72 -9.37 -9.51
N ASN A 13 4.90 -8.44 -9.00
CA ASN A 13 4.88 -7.06 -9.46
C ASN A 13 6.05 -6.25 -8.86
N GLU A 14 6.60 -5.34 -9.68
CA GLU A 14 7.57 -4.35 -9.23
C GLU A 14 6.99 -2.93 -9.31
N PHE A 15 7.06 -2.19 -8.21
CA PHE A 15 6.57 -0.82 -8.13
C PHE A 15 7.71 0.16 -7.90
N THR A 16 7.96 1.00 -8.90
CA THR A 16 8.92 2.09 -8.77
C THR A 16 8.38 3.18 -7.86
N LYS A 17 9.29 3.94 -7.24
CA LYS A 17 8.96 5.16 -6.52
C LYS A 17 8.04 6.11 -7.28
N ALA A 18 8.26 6.28 -8.59
CA ALA A 18 7.45 7.18 -9.41
C ALA A 18 5.99 6.69 -9.48
N ALA A 19 5.78 5.40 -9.72
CA ALA A 19 4.46 4.78 -9.74
C ALA A 19 3.74 4.91 -8.38
N LEU A 20 4.46 4.65 -7.28
CA LEU A 20 3.91 4.77 -5.94
C LEU A 20 3.51 6.21 -5.61
N LEU A 21 4.35 7.19 -5.95
CA LEU A 21 4.03 8.60 -5.74
C LEU A 21 2.82 9.05 -6.57
N GLN A 22 2.74 8.63 -7.83
CA GLN A 22 1.59 8.91 -8.68
C GLN A 22 0.30 8.33 -8.09
N ARG A 23 0.35 7.09 -7.56
CA ARG A 23 -0.81 6.48 -6.91
C ARG A 23 -1.23 7.22 -5.64
N VAL A 24 -0.29 7.60 -4.77
CA VAL A 24 -0.60 8.41 -3.57
C VAL A 24 -1.20 9.76 -3.94
N LEU A 25 -0.65 10.44 -4.95
CA LEU A 25 -1.22 11.70 -5.45
C LEU A 25 -2.64 11.52 -5.98
N PHE A 26 -2.87 10.47 -6.77
CA PHE A 26 -4.20 10.14 -7.29
C PHE A 26 -5.22 9.95 -6.16
N VAL A 27 -4.88 9.16 -5.15
CA VAL A 27 -5.78 8.89 -4.02
C VAL A 27 -6.12 10.18 -3.26
N ASN A 28 -5.13 11.02 -2.99
CA ASN A 28 -5.34 12.27 -2.27
C ASN A 28 -6.16 13.30 -3.04
N GLN A 29 -5.99 13.38 -4.37
CA GLN A 29 -6.65 14.41 -5.18
C GLN A 29 -8.03 13.98 -5.67
N PHE A 30 -8.24 12.69 -5.92
CA PHE A 30 -9.43 12.21 -6.64
C PHE A 30 -10.25 11.18 -5.87
N ILE A 31 -9.72 10.56 -4.81
CA ILE A 31 -10.46 9.56 -4.03
C ILE A 31 -10.90 10.15 -2.70
N PHE A 32 -9.96 10.55 -1.85
CA PHE A 32 -10.26 11.02 -0.50
C PHE A 32 -11.23 12.21 -0.40
N PRO A 33 -11.22 13.20 -1.31
CA PRO A 33 -12.21 14.27 -1.29
C PRO A 33 -13.64 13.81 -1.53
N TYR A 34 -13.83 12.67 -2.22
CA TYR A 34 -15.15 12.17 -2.65
C TYR A 34 -15.58 10.89 -1.91
N LYS A 35 -14.63 10.18 -1.33
CA LYS A 35 -14.81 8.93 -0.56
C LYS A 35 -13.98 9.00 0.72
N PRO A 36 -14.38 9.87 1.68
CA PRO A 36 -13.64 10.04 2.94
C PRO A 36 -13.68 8.77 3.82
N ASP A 37 -14.67 7.90 3.62
CA ASP A 37 -14.79 6.57 4.22
C ASP A 37 -13.64 5.63 3.83
N LEU A 38 -13.08 5.80 2.63
CA LEU A 38 -11.87 5.09 2.19
C LEU A 38 -10.58 5.60 2.85
N GLN A 39 -10.62 6.68 3.65
CA GLN A 39 -9.53 7.03 4.57
C GLN A 39 -9.49 6.08 5.79
N SER A 40 -9.94 4.82 5.62
CA SER A 40 -10.01 3.84 6.70
C SER A 40 -8.62 3.67 7.31
N TYR A 41 -8.50 4.10 8.56
CA TYR A 41 -7.27 4.07 9.33
C TYR A 41 -7.07 2.66 9.86
N TYR A 42 -6.15 1.93 9.24
CA TYR A 42 -5.73 0.65 9.79
C TYR A 42 -4.43 0.87 10.56
N LYS A 43 -4.47 0.59 11.87
CA LYS A 43 -3.24 0.28 12.59
C LYS A 43 -2.69 -0.99 11.94
N PHE A 44 -1.63 -0.86 11.15
CA PHE A 44 -0.92 -2.01 10.54
C PHE A 44 -0.16 -2.86 11.57
N VAL A 45 -0.59 -2.84 12.83
CA VAL A 45 -0.01 -3.57 13.97
C VAL A 45 -0.14 -5.10 13.80
N ARG A 46 -1.02 -5.59 12.89
CA ARG A 46 -1.22 -7.02 12.63
C ARG A 46 -0.52 -7.58 11.39
N PHE A 47 0.22 -6.78 10.62
CA PHE A 47 0.58 -7.17 9.24
C PHE A 47 2.08 -7.21 8.94
N GLY A 48 2.92 -7.55 9.94
CA GLY A 48 4.37 -7.73 9.76
C GLY A 48 5.17 -6.44 9.55
N TYR A 49 4.48 -5.30 9.47
CA TYR A 49 5.06 -3.97 9.47
C TYR A 49 4.93 -3.36 10.86
N ASP A 50 6.05 -3.15 11.54
CA ASP A 50 6.07 -2.33 12.76
C ASP A 50 6.04 -0.85 12.36
N ILE A 51 4.89 -0.40 11.86
CA ILE A 51 4.63 1.00 11.55
C ILE A 51 3.85 1.58 12.74
N PRO A 52 4.50 2.35 13.63
CA PRO A 52 3.87 2.86 14.85
C PRO A 52 2.88 4.01 14.59
N GLU A 53 2.75 4.45 13.34
CA GLU A 53 1.89 5.56 12.93
C GLU A 53 0.59 5.10 12.27
N ILE A 54 -0.38 6.01 12.24
CA ILE A 54 -1.62 5.83 11.50
C ILE A 54 -1.32 5.92 10.01
N VAL A 55 -1.76 4.90 9.26
CA VAL A 55 -1.52 4.81 7.82
C VAL A 55 -2.81 4.55 7.04
N HIS A 56 -2.75 4.91 5.77
CA HIS A 56 -3.68 4.55 4.73
C HIS A 56 -3.05 3.46 3.85
N HIS A 57 -3.89 2.67 3.21
CA HIS A 57 -3.47 1.79 2.13
C HIS A 57 -4.44 1.90 0.96
N TYR A 58 -3.93 1.76 -0.26
CA TYR A 58 -4.77 1.79 -1.48
C TYR A 58 -4.20 0.85 -2.55
N PRO A 59 -5.05 0.15 -3.31
CA PRO A 59 -4.57 -0.81 -4.29
C PRO A 59 -3.77 -0.14 -5.42
N MET A 60 -2.71 -0.81 -5.86
CA MET A 60 -1.86 -0.41 -6.98
C MET A 60 -2.49 -0.70 -8.33
N GLU A 61 -3.48 -1.60 -8.37
CA GLU A 61 -4.16 -2.10 -9.56
C GLU A 61 -5.68 -2.14 -9.31
N GLU A 62 -6.48 -1.82 -10.32
CA GLU A 62 -7.95 -1.88 -10.25
C GLU A 62 -8.45 -3.27 -10.70
N GLY A 63 -9.51 -3.79 -10.10
CA GLY A 63 -10.17 -5.04 -10.53
C GLY A 63 -10.42 -6.02 -9.39
N PRO A 64 -10.84 -7.26 -9.68
CA PRO A 64 -10.90 -8.35 -8.71
C PRO A 64 -9.61 -9.19 -8.72
N GLY A 65 -8.97 -9.42 -7.56
CA GLY A 65 -7.81 -10.31 -7.46
C GLY A 65 -7.02 -10.16 -6.15
N PRO A 66 -5.90 -10.90 -5.99
CA PRO A 66 -4.87 -10.48 -5.04
C PRO A 66 -4.36 -9.10 -5.46
N HIS A 67 -4.39 -8.15 -4.53
CA HIS A 67 -4.01 -6.76 -4.81
C HIS A 67 -2.72 -6.43 -4.07
N ASP A 68 -1.84 -5.70 -4.74
CA ASP A 68 -0.75 -4.98 -4.08
C ASP A 68 -1.25 -3.61 -3.65
N PHE A 69 -0.76 -3.14 -2.52
CA PHE A 69 -1.20 -1.90 -1.89
C PHE A 69 -0.02 -1.01 -1.58
N VAL A 70 -0.11 0.26 -1.96
CA VAL A 70 0.77 1.29 -1.41
C VAL A 70 0.29 1.64 0.00
N ILE A 71 1.22 1.70 0.95
CA ILE A 71 0.96 2.11 2.33
C ILE A 71 1.63 3.47 2.54
N PHE A 72 0.87 4.44 3.04
CA PHE A 72 1.34 5.80 3.26
C PHE A 72 0.69 6.45 4.49
N ASN A 73 1.40 7.32 5.18
CA ASN A 73 0.88 7.99 6.37
C ASN A 73 0.04 9.23 6.04
N ILE A 74 -0.54 9.86 7.06
CA ILE A 74 -1.37 11.07 6.94
C ILE A 74 -0.64 12.28 6.32
N ASN A 75 0.70 12.23 6.26
CA ASN A 75 1.53 13.25 5.62
C ASN A 75 1.88 12.89 4.17
N ASN A 76 1.19 11.91 3.59
CA ASN A 76 1.42 11.39 2.23
C ASN A 76 2.82 10.81 2.00
N ARG A 77 3.49 10.37 3.07
CA ARG A 77 4.77 9.69 2.97
C ARG A 77 4.52 8.20 2.79
N ILE A 78 5.08 7.63 1.73
CA ILE A 78 5.09 6.18 1.50
C ILE A 78 5.94 5.54 2.59
N VAL A 79 5.36 4.56 3.28
CA VAL A 79 6.01 3.80 4.36
C VAL A 79 6.23 2.34 3.98
N GLY A 80 5.55 1.85 2.94
CA GLY A 80 5.75 0.49 2.43
C GLY A 80 4.80 0.14 1.29
N VAL A 81 4.92 -1.09 0.82
CA VAL A 81 4.01 -1.71 -0.16
C VAL A 81 3.73 -3.13 0.32
N ALA A 82 2.49 -3.59 0.27
CA ALA A 82 2.13 -4.93 0.72
C ALA A 82 1.21 -5.64 -0.26
N SER A 83 1.37 -6.95 -0.40
CA SER A 83 0.45 -7.80 -1.15
C SER A 83 -0.61 -8.38 -0.23
N ARG A 84 -1.89 -8.26 -0.60
CA ARG A 84 -2.95 -9.07 -0.02
C ARG A 84 -2.89 -10.46 -0.64
N VAL A 85 -2.66 -11.46 0.20
CA VAL A 85 -2.73 -12.87 -0.18
C VAL A 85 -3.73 -13.59 0.74
N PHE A 86 -4.30 -14.69 0.26
CA PHE A 86 -5.20 -15.50 1.05
C PHE A 86 -4.42 -16.58 1.78
N SER A 87 -4.57 -16.63 3.10
CA SER A 87 -4.04 -17.72 3.91
C SER A 87 -4.72 -19.05 3.55
N ARG A 88 -4.15 -20.18 4.00
CA ARG A 88 -4.77 -21.50 3.81
C ARG A 88 -6.13 -21.64 4.50
N SER A 89 -6.42 -20.81 5.51
CA SER A 89 -7.72 -20.73 6.18
C SER A 89 -8.73 -19.81 5.48
N GLY A 90 -8.32 -19.12 4.41
CA GLY A 90 -9.16 -18.16 3.68
C GLY A 90 -9.12 -16.74 4.25
N ASP A 91 -8.39 -16.50 5.33
CA ASP A 91 -8.21 -15.17 5.89
C ASP A 91 -7.30 -14.31 5.01
N ASP A 92 -7.63 -13.03 4.90
CA ASP A 92 -6.78 -12.03 4.26
C ASP A 92 -5.53 -11.77 5.10
N ILE A 93 -4.37 -12.00 4.50
CA ILE A 93 -3.08 -11.63 5.08
C ILE A 93 -2.38 -10.66 4.15
N PHE A 94 -1.73 -9.66 4.73
CA PHE A 94 -0.92 -8.69 3.99
C PHE A 94 0.55 -9.02 4.23
N LEU A 95 1.28 -9.28 3.15
CA LEU A 95 2.69 -9.59 3.20
C LEU A 95 3.52 -8.40 2.69
N PRO A 96 4.64 -8.08 3.37
CA PRO A 96 5.49 -7.00 2.93
C PRO A 96 6.12 -7.27 1.56
N CYS A 97 6.10 -6.27 0.69
CA CYS A 97 6.93 -6.27 -0.51
C CYS A 97 8.37 -5.91 -0.13
N LYS A 98 9.33 -6.49 -0.85
CA LYS A 98 10.76 -6.35 -0.60
C LYS A 98 11.27 -5.05 -1.20
N PHE A 99 11.96 -4.24 -0.40
CA PHE A 99 12.64 -3.03 -0.87
C PHE A 99 13.88 -3.40 -1.70
N THR A 100 14.02 -2.77 -2.87
CA THR A 100 15.11 -2.98 -3.83
C THR A 100 15.81 -1.68 -4.22
#